data_AF-A0A6G0XK42-F1
#
_entry.id   AF-A0A6G0XK42-F1
#
_cell.length_a   1.000
_cell.length_b   1.000
_cell.length_c   1.000
_cell.angle_alpha   90.00
_cell.angle_beta   90.00
_cell.angle_gamma   90.00
#
_symmetry.space_group_name_H-M   'P 1'
#
loop_
_entity.id
_entity.type
_entity.pdbx_description
1 polymer ?
#
loop_
_entity_poly.entity_id
_entity_poly.type
_entity_poly.pdbx_seq_one_letter_code
_entity_poly.pdbx_strand_id
1 'polypeptide(L)'
;MMRYRWFLHPSIQEALWGIANICFAVPVFYPFDFSALITQKRGACFDQLTMDLIIGEFFLLVCFSLALAVQSSRIVDNFGLREANIATAKGVLLCVVQQTICSIGFYALGWIWILDLYITDATVCLPVHVFYYFNIIQPLHHVRSPQGLFSQRISVLSTASSSRGISTPNVSSFLSFLQHPDGYRAFLEFARMDLNLETLLAWQRMHEFREAPSVAAAVQVYQECLVPQCLLATDIGLRWHSIYLQKKTTWETSGAVSIDAFEPVAKELLQSMFRTQFPRFLAQPAGVLAWHDFVDRMRALAKLDRVLTIVRKKSSTKRSV
;
A
#
# COMPACT_ATOMS: atom_id res chain seq x y z
N MET A 1 18.04 -3.15 10.55
CA MET A 1 16.87 -2.33 10.15
C MET A 1 15.88 -2.01 11.28
N MET A 2 16.06 -2.43 12.54
CA MET A 2 15.09 -2.16 13.63
C MET A 2 15.16 -0.77 14.29
N ARG A 3 16.23 0.02 14.08
CA ARG A 3 16.49 1.26 14.85
C ARG A 3 15.54 2.44 14.55
N TYR A 4 14.74 2.37 13.50
CA TYR A 4 13.86 3.48 13.08
C TYR A 4 12.35 3.18 13.22
N ARG A 5 11.97 2.05 13.83
CA ARG A 5 10.55 1.70 14.03
C ARG A 5 9.78 2.73 14.88
N TRP A 6 10.46 3.43 15.79
CA TRP A 6 9.85 4.47 16.60
C TRP A 6 9.38 5.67 15.77
N PHE A 7 10.00 5.94 14.61
CA PHE A 7 9.60 7.02 13.71
C PHE A 7 8.25 6.76 13.00
N LEU A 8 7.75 5.52 13.07
CA LEU A 8 6.45 5.13 12.53
C LEU A 8 5.32 5.29 13.56
N HIS A 9 5.62 5.65 14.81
CA HIS A 9 4.58 5.90 15.79
C HIS A 9 3.85 7.22 15.47
N PRO A 10 2.51 7.22 15.37
CA PRO A 10 1.74 8.37 14.91
C PRO A 10 1.98 9.62 15.75
N SER A 11 2.10 9.49 17.07
CA SER A 11 2.36 10.63 17.98
C SER A 11 3.72 11.29 17.75
N ILE A 12 4.72 10.53 17.32
CA ILE A 12 6.07 11.06 17.03
C ILE A 12 6.06 11.78 15.67
N GLN A 13 5.32 11.24 14.69
CA GLN A 13 5.14 11.88 13.39
C GLN A 13 4.38 13.21 13.50
N GLU A 14 3.32 13.26 14.31
CA GLU A 14 2.57 14.49 14.58
C GLU A 14 3.42 15.55 15.27
N ALA A 15 4.22 15.16 16.28
CA ALA A 15 5.11 16.08 16.98
C ALA A 15 6.22 16.64 16.06
N LEU A 16 6.85 15.78 15.25
CA LEU A 16 7.86 16.18 14.28
C LEU A 16 7.28 17.10 13.20
N TRP A 17 6.08 16.78 12.70
CA TRP A 17 5.37 17.63 11.75
C TRP A 17 5.05 19.00 12.36
N GLY A 18 4.55 19.05 13.60
CA GLY A 18 4.29 20.31 14.30
C GLY A 18 5.54 21.15 14.51
N ILE A 19 6.64 20.55 14.97
CA ILE A 19 7.93 21.24 15.16
C ILE A 19 8.46 21.77 13.84
N ALA A 20 8.43 20.96 12.78
CA ALA A 20 8.89 21.38 11.46
C ALA A 20 8.08 22.57 10.94
N ASN A 21 6.74 22.53 11.04
CA ASN A 21 5.89 23.64 10.61
C ASN A 21 6.14 24.90 11.43
N ILE A 22 6.33 24.80 12.75
CA ILE A 22 6.64 25.97 13.60
C ILE A 22 8.01 26.55 13.21
N CYS A 23 9.04 25.71 13.05
CA CYS A 23 10.38 26.16 12.67
C CYS A 23 10.43 26.80 11.29
N PHE A 24 9.58 26.39 10.35
CA PHE A 24 9.48 27.01 9.02
C PHE A 24 8.55 28.23 8.98
N ALA A 25 7.41 28.18 9.66
CA ALA A 25 6.43 29.26 9.64
C ALA A 25 6.87 30.45 10.48
N VAL A 26 7.42 30.23 11.69
CA VAL A 26 7.76 31.33 12.60
C VAL A 26 8.76 32.32 11.99
N PRO A 27 9.86 31.91 11.33
CA PRO A 27 10.78 32.86 10.70
C PRO A 27 10.19 33.59 9.49
N VAL A 28 9.26 32.95 8.76
CA VAL A 28 8.60 33.56 7.59
C VAL A 28 7.59 34.62 8.01
N PHE A 29 6.95 34.43 9.17
CA PHE A 29 5.88 35.29 9.64
C PHE A 29 6.27 36.26 10.77
N TYR A 30 7.50 36.21 11.28
CA TYR A 30 7.96 37.09 12.36
C TYR A 30 9.07 38.05 11.92
N PRO A 31 8.97 39.37 12.21
CA PRO A 31 7.90 40.05 12.95
C PRO A 31 6.72 40.43 12.04
N PHE A 32 5.49 40.16 12.50
CA PHE A 32 4.24 40.39 11.79
C PHE A 32 3.99 41.90 11.57
N ASP A 33 3.88 42.30 10.30
CA ASP A 33 3.02 43.41 9.90
C ASP A 33 1.93 42.83 8.97
N PHE A 34 0.73 42.58 9.52
CA PHE A 34 -0.41 42.10 8.73
C PHE A 34 -0.77 43.08 7.60
N SER A 35 -0.46 44.36 7.78
CA SER A 35 -0.56 45.38 6.74
C SER A 35 0.36 45.05 5.57
N ALA A 36 1.58 44.58 5.81
CA ALA A 36 2.55 44.22 4.78
C ALA A 36 2.21 42.93 4.01
N LEU A 37 1.42 42.02 4.59
CA LEU A 37 0.85 40.86 3.91
C LEU A 37 -0.25 41.24 2.90
N ILE A 38 -0.93 42.37 3.14
CA ILE A 38 -2.05 42.86 2.32
C ILE A 38 -1.59 43.99 1.38
N THR A 39 -0.61 44.80 1.80
CA THR A 39 0.03 45.84 0.99
C THR A 39 1.26 45.27 0.31
N GLN A 40 1.07 44.78 -0.90
CA GLN A 40 2.15 44.37 -1.80
C GLN A 40 3.01 45.60 -2.13
N LYS A 41 4.09 45.82 -1.36
CA LYS A 41 5.10 46.81 -1.71
C LYS A 41 5.83 46.31 -2.95
N ARG A 42 5.64 47.03 -4.08
CA ARG A 42 6.39 46.80 -5.31
C ARG A 42 7.89 46.90 -5.01
N GLY A 43 8.66 45.85 -5.31
CA GLY A 43 10.09 45.97 -5.63
C GLY A 43 11.15 45.55 -4.60
N ALA A 44 10.99 44.47 -3.82
CA ALA A 44 12.11 43.99 -2.99
C ALA A 44 12.51 42.51 -3.17
N CYS A 45 11.64 41.61 -3.65
CA CYS A 45 11.94 40.17 -3.56
C CYS A 45 12.30 39.49 -4.89
N PHE A 46 11.86 40.01 -6.04
CA PHE A 46 12.08 39.37 -7.35
C PHE A 46 12.93 40.26 -8.25
N ASP A 47 14.21 40.38 -7.91
CA ASP A 47 15.21 40.90 -8.85
C ASP A 47 15.39 39.88 -10.00
N GLN A 48 15.97 40.30 -11.12
CA GLN A 48 16.19 39.42 -12.28
C GLN A 48 17.01 38.18 -11.91
N LEU A 49 17.97 38.33 -10.98
CA LEU A 49 18.73 37.23 -10.40
C LEU A 49 17.87 36.26 -9.59
N THR A 50 16.88 36.75 -8.84
CA THR A 50 15.94 35.89 -8.09
C THR A 50 15.05 35.10 -9.05
N MET A 51 14.59 35.73 -10.14
CA MET A 51 13.76 35.06 -11.14
C MET A 51 14.52 33.94 -11.86
N ASP A 52 15.80 34.16 -12.21
CA ASP A 52 16.65 33.13 -12.80
C ASP A 52 16.90 31.96 -11.82
N LEU A 53 17.10 32.25 -10.53
CA LEU A 53 17.24 31.22 -9.48
C LEU A 53 15.98 30.38 -9.31
N ILE A 54 14.80 31.02 -9.29
CA ILE A 54 13.50 30.33 -9.16
C ILE A 54 13.23 29.44 -10.38
N ILE A 55 13.50 29.94 -11.59
CA ILE A 55 13.38 29.14 -12.81
C ILE A 55 14.34 27.94 -12.77
N GLY A 56 15.56 28.15 -12.29
CA GLY A 56 16.54 27.07 -12.06
C GLY A 56 16.06 26.04 -11.04
N GLU A 57 15.46 26.47 -9.93
CA GLU A 57 14.89 25.59 -8.91
C GLU A 57 13.73 24.77 -9.47
N PHE A 58 12.82 25.37 -10.24
CA PHE A 58 11.73 24.64 -10.88
C PHE A 58 12.22 23.64 -11.92
N PHE A 59 13.27 23.97 -12.69
CA PHE A 59 13.89 23.03 -13.61
C PHE A 59 14.47 21.82 -12.86
N LEU A 60 15.19 22.05 -11.76
CA LEU A 60 15.69 20.98 -10.90
C LEU A 60 14.56 20.13 -10.32
N LEU A 61 13.44 20.74 -9.91
CA LEU A 61 12.27 20.05 -9.38
C LEU A 61 11.62 19.14 -10.44
N VAL A 62 11.55 19.57 -11.70
CA VAL A 62 11.10 18.73 -12.82
C VAL A 62 12.06 17.56 -13.05
N CYS A 63 13.37 17.82 -13.12
CA CYS A 63 14.38 16.76 -13.30
C CYS A 63 14.32 15.73 -12.17
N PHE A 64 14.23 16.18 -10.92
CA PHE A 64 14.14 15.31 -9.75
C PHE A 64 12.85 14.49 -9.75
N SER A 65 11.70 15.10 -10.05
CA SER A 65 10.42 14.40 -10.16
C SER A 65 10.43 13.33 -11.25
N LEU A 66 11.06 13.61 -12.40
CA LEU A 66 11.23 12.63 -13.48
C LEU A 66 12.19 11.50 -13.11
N ALA A 67 13.31 11.82 -12.45
CA ALA A 67 14.25 10.81 -11.96
C ALA A 67 13.58 9.86 -10.95
N LEU A 68 12.80 10.42 -10.02
CA LEU A 68 12.00 9.64 -9.07
C LEU A 68 10.93 8.79 -9.77
N ALA A 69 10.27 9.31 -10.82
CA ALA A 69 9.30 8.54 -11.60
C ALA A 69 9.94 7.37 -12.36
N VAL A 70 11.17 7.53 -12.87
CA VAL A 70 11.93 6.45 -13.52
C VAL A 70 12.37 5.42 -12.48
N GLN A 71 12.86 5.86 -11.32
CA GLN A 71 13.28 4.95 -10.27
C GLN A 71 12.10 4.18 -9.66
N SER A 72 10.95 4.85 -9.48
CA SER A 72 9.72 4.21 -8.99
C SER A 72 9.13 3.22 -10.00
N SER A 73 9.38 3.37 -11.30
CA SER A 73 8.95 2.39 -12.32
C SER A 73 9.57 0.99 -12.13
N ARG A 74 10.69 0.90 -11.40
CA ARG A 74 11.35 -0.38 -11.08
C ARG A 74 10.78 -1.05 -9.84
N ILE A 75 10.00 -0.33 -9.03
CA ILE A 75 9.41 -0.82 -7.77
C ILE A 75 7.91 -0.96 -8.01
N VAL A 76 7.27 -1.98 -7.45
CA VAL A 76 5.81 -2.15 -7.57
C VAL A 76 5.12 -0.93 -6.93
N ASP A 77 4.53 -0.08 -7.78
CA ASP A 77 3.93 1.19 -7.37
C ASP A 77 2.52 0.97 -6.80
N ASN A 78 2.46 0.64 -5.51
CA ASN A 78 1.20 0.43 -4.79
C ASN A 78 0.50 1.74 -4.37
N PHE A 79 1.16 2.89 -4.49
CA PHE A 79 0.64 4.18 -4.01
C PHE A 79 0.36 5.20 -5.13
N GLY A 80 0.56 4.82 -6.40
CA GLY A 80 0.41 5.74 -7.53
C GLY A 80 1.47 6.85 -7.52
N LEU A 81 2.61 6.63 -6.88
CA LEU A 81 3.67 7.61 -6.69
C LEU A 81 4.27 8.04 -8.04
N ARG A 82 4.32 7.12 -9.01
CA ARG A 82 4.74 7.39 -10.37
C ARG A 82 3.75 8.30 -11.08
N GLU A 83 2.46 8.05 -10.94
CA GLU A 83 1.42 8.88 -11.56
C GLU A 83 1.45 10.30 -10.98
N ALA A 84 1.58 10.43 -9.65
CA ALA A 84 1.74 11.71 -8.96
C ALA A 84 2.98 12.48 -9.43
N ASN A 85 4.14 11.83 -9.55
CA ASN A 85 5.38 12.46 -10.02
C ASN A 85 5.29 12.89 -11.50
N ILE A 86 4.67 12.08 -12.37
CA ILE A 86 4.45 12.43 -13.78
C ILE A 86 3.46 13.60 -13.90
N ALA A 87 2.37 13.58 -13.12
CA ALA A 87 1.39 14.66 -13.10
C ALA A 87 2.02 15.98 -12.60
N THR A 88 2.86 15.90 -11.56
CA THR A 88 3.65 17.02 -11.05
C THR A 88 4.58 17.58 -12.13
N ALA A 89 5.35 16.73 -12.81
CA ALA A 89 6.25 17.17 -13.88
C ALA A 89 5.50 17.85 -15.03
N LYS A 90 4.34 17.30 -15.44
CA LYS A 90 3.47 17.92 -16.47
C LYS A 90 2.91 19.26 -16.02
N GLY A 91 2.44 19.35 -14.77
CA GLY A 91 1.88 20.58 -14.22
C GLY A 91 2.93 21.68 -14.09
N VAL A 92 4.11 21.37 -13.56
CA VAL A 92 5.22 22.33 -13.46
C VAL A 92 5.69 22.77 -14.85
N LEU A 93 5.78 21.86 -15.83
CA LEU A 93 6.08 22.22 -17.21
C LEU A 93 5.06 23.21 -17.79
N LEU A 94 3.77 23.00 -17.53
CA LEU A 94 2.72 23.92 -17.97
C LEU A 94 2.87 25.30 -17.32
N CYS A 95 3.22 25.38 -16.04
CA CYS A 95 3.53 26.64 -15.37
C CYS A 95 4.75 27.35 -15.99
N VAL A 96 5.82 26.61 -16.34
CA VAL A 96 7.00 27.16 -17.02
C VAL A 96 6.64 27.70 -18.41
N VAL A 97 5.82 26.98 -19.18
CA VAL A 97 5.34 27.45 -20.49
C VAL A 97 4.51 28.72 -20.33
N GLN A 98 3.59 28.75 -19.37
CA GLN A 98 2.79 29.95 -19.07
C GLN A 98 3.68 31.14 -18.72
N GLN A 99 4.68 30.96 -17.86
CA GLN A 99 5.61 32.02 -17.47
C GLN A 99 6.44 32.53 -18.66
N THR A 100 6.83 31.62 -19.56
CA THR A 100 7.55 31.96 -20.80
C THR A 100 6.68 32.81 -21.72
N ILE A 101 5.39 32.47 -21.88
CA ILE A 101 4.43 33.26 -22.67
C ILE A 101 4.25 34.66 -22.07
N CYS A 102 4.10 34.76 -20.74
CA CYS A 102 4.00 36.04 -20.06
C CYS A 102 5.28 36.89 -20.24
N SER A 103 6.45 36.27 -20.17
CA SER A 103 7.74 36.93 -20.40
C SER A 103 7.87 37.46 -21.83
N ILE A 104 7.51 36.65 -22.85
CA ILE A 104 7.50 37.08 -24.25
C ILE A 104 6.49 38.21 -24.47
N GLY A 105 5.29 38.09 -23.89
CA GLY A 105 4.25 39.12 -23.96
C GLY A 105 4.73 40.46 -23.39
N PHE A 106 5.47 40.42 -22.29
CA PHE A 106 6.04 41.62 -21.67
C PHE A 106 7.19 42.22 -22.48
N TYR A 107 8.25 41.43 -22.76
CA TYR A 107 9.48 41.95 -23.36
C TYR A 107 9.41 42.17 -24.87
N ALA A 108 8.66 41.34 -25.61
CA ALA A 108 8.58 41.41 -27.07
C ALA A 108 7.33 42.13 -27.58
N LEU A 109 6.20 42.01 -26.85
CA LEU A 109 4.91 42.55 -27.30
C LEU A 109 4.42 43.76 -26.48
N GLY A 110 5.16 44.16 -25.44
CA GLY A 110 4.85 45.35 -24.64
C GLY A 110 3.55 45.24 -23.83
N TRP A 111 3.19 44.05 -23.35
CA TRP A 111 1.98 43.84 -22.55
C TRP A 111 2.10 44.42 -21.13
N ILE A 112 1.75 45.69 -21.00
CA ILE A 112 1.84 46.47 -19.75
C ILE A 112 0.85 45.97 -18.69
N TRP A 113 -0.30 45.44 -19.13
CA TRP A 113 -1.34 44.91 -18.25
C TRP A 113 -0.90 43.72 -17.37
N ILE A 114 0.17 43.02 -17.76
CA ILE A 114 0.78 41.95 -16.94
C ILE A 114 1.26 42.53 -15.60
N LEU A 115 1.83 43.73 -15.61
CA LEU A 115 2.31 44.42 -14.42
C LEU A 115 1.16 45.00 -13.60
N ASP A 116 0.13 45.53 -14.26
CA ASP A 116 -1.01 46.16 -13.58
C ASP A 116 -1.90 45.14 -12.85
N LEU A 117 -1.97 43.91 -13.38
CA LEU A 117 -2.75 42.81 -12.82
C LEU A 117 -1.92 41.83 -11.97
N TYR A 118 -0.63 42.13 -11.72
CA TYR A 118 0.29 41.32 -10.89
C TYR A 118 0.36 39.85 -11.33
N ILE A 119 0.22 39.58 -12.63
CA ILE A 119 0.08 38.21 -13.14
C ILE A 119 1.38 37.44 -12.91
N THR A 120 2.53 38.05 -13.17
CA THR A 120 3.84 37.42 -12.98
C THR A 120 4.11 37.01 -11.54
N ASP A 121 3.72 37.84 -10.57
CA ASP A 121 3.91 37.57 -9.15
C ASP A 121 2.98 36.44 -8.68
N ALA A 122 1.73 36.44 -9.16
CA ALA A 122 0.76 35.39 -8.84
C ALA A 122 1.12 34.04 -9.47
N THR A 123 1.67 34.03 -10.68
CA THR A 123 1.98 32.78 -11.41
C THR A 123 3.24 32.08 -10.92
N VAL A 124 4.19 32.80 -10.30
CA VAL A 124 5.42 32.22 -9.73
C VAL A 124 5.12 31.21 -8.62
N CYS A 125 4.03 31.37 -7.87
CA CYS A 125 3.66 30.45 -6.80
C CYS A 125 2.95 29.16 -7.29
N LEU A 126 2.44 29.15 -8.52
CA LEU A 126 1.65 28.02 -9.06
C LEU A 126 2.39 26.66 -9.05
N PRO A 127 3.69 26.56 -9.41
CA PRO A 127 4.42 25.29 -9.39
C PRO A 127 4.45 24.62 -8.01
N VAL A 128 4.56 25.41 -6.94
CA VAL A 128 4.56 24.91 -5.56
C VAL A 128 3.19 24.34 -5.20
N HIS A 129 2.11 25.01 -5.61
CA HIS A 129 0.75 24.52 -5.41
C HIS A 129 0.46 23.25 -6.22
N VAL A 130 0.97 23.16 -7.45
CA VAL A 130 0.90 21.95 -8.27
C VAL A 130 1.62 20.78 -7.58
N PHE A 131 2.84 21.01 -7.08
CA PHE A 131 3.59 19.99 -6.33
C PHE A 131 2.82 19.51 -5.10
N TYR A 132 2.30 20.44 -4.29
CA TYR A 132 1.52 20.13 -3.09
C TYR A 132 0.23 19.38 -3.41
N TYR A 133 -0.48 19.79 -4.45
CA TYR A 133 -1.74 19.15 -4.86
C TYR A 133 -1.52 17.70 -5.28
N PHE A 134 -0.59 17.44 -6.20
CA PHE A 134 -0.40 16.10 -6.77
C PHE A 134 0.30 15.12 -5.81
N ASN A 135 1.22 15.60 -4.95
CA ASN A 135 1.97 14.72 -4.06
C ASN A 135 1.34 14.55 -2.68
N ILE A 136 0.49 15.47 -2.23
CA ILE A 136 -0.08 15.46 -0.87
C ILE A 136 -1.60 15.39 -0.92
N ILE A 137 -2.27 16.38 -1.52
CA ILE A 137 -3.74 16.45 -1.47
C ILE A 137 -4.39 15.29 -2.23
N GLN A 138 -3.95 15.03 -3.46
CA GLN A 138 -4.58 14.02 -4.31
C GLN A 138 -4.46 12.61 -3.73
N PRO A 139 -3.28 12.13 -3.26
CA PRO A 139 -3.18 10.83 -2.60
C PRO A 139 -4.04 10.76 -1.33
N LEU A 140 -4.06 11.81 -0.51
CA LEU A 140 -4.89 11.87 0.70
C LEU A 140 -6.38 11.82 0.37
N HIS A 141 -6.82 12.48 -0.70
CA HIS A 141 -8.20 12.43 -1.16
C HIS A 141 -8.59 11.02 -1.64
N HIS A 142 -7.68 10.32 -2.35
CA HIS A 142 -7.91 8.93 -2.77
C HIS A 142 -7.99 7.96 -1.58
N VAL A 143 -7.19 8.18 -0.53
CA VAL A 143 -7.26 7.39 0.70
C VAL A 143 -8.53 7.69 1.50
N ARG A 144 -8.95 8.96 1.58
CA ARG A 144 -10.12 9.40 2.34
C ARG A 144 -11.44 9.09 1.62
N SER A 145 -11.42 9.09 0.30
CA SER A 145 -12.57 8.80 -0.56
C SER A 145 -12.18 7.74 -1.60
N PRO A 146 -12.28 6.44 -1.27
CA PRO A 146 -12.11 5.35 -2.25
C PRO A 146 -13.25 5.30 -3.29
N GLN A 147 -13.99 6.39 -3.47
CA GLN A 147 -15.17 6.50 -4.30
C GLN A 147 -14.81 7.16 -5.64
N GLY A 148 -14.80 6.38 -6.70
CA GLY A 148 -14.78 6.95 -8.04
C GLY A 148 -15.23 5.95 -9.07
N LEU A 149 -14.53 4.82 -9.19
CA LEU A 149 -14.82 3.84 -10.25
C LEU A 149 -14.88 2.40 -9.73
N PHE A 150 -14.07 2.05 -8.72
CA PHE A 150 -14.06 0.69 -8.17
C PHE A 150 -15.23 0.41 -7.21
N SER A 151 -15.65 1.42 -6.43
CA SER A 151 -16.78 1.30 -5.51
C SER A 151 -18.13 1.11 -6.23
N GLN A 152 -18.30 1.56 -7.48
CA GLN A 152 -19.54 1.31 -8.24
C GLN A 152 -19.65 -0.16 -8.68
N ARG A 153 -18.53 -0.80 -9.06
CA ARG A 153 -18.51 -2.23 -9.37
C ARG A 153 -18.80 -3.05 -8.11
N ILE A 154 -18.20 -2.68 -6.98
CA ILE A 154 -18.40 -3.34 -5.68
C ILE A 154 -19.79 -3.04 -5.10
N SER A 155 -20.38 -1.85 -5.29
CA SER A 155 -21.74 -1.56 -4.82
C SER A 155 -22.79 -2.37 -5.58
N VAL A 156 -22.60 -2.59 -6.88
CA VAL A 156 -23.49 -3.44 -7.70
C VAL A 156 -23.33 -4.92 -7.34
N LEU A 157 -22.11 -5.39 -7.05
CA LEU A 157 -21.86 -6.74 -6.56
C LEU A 157 -22.39 -6.97 -5.13
N SER A 158 -22.21 -6.01 -4.24
CA SER A 158 -22.64 -6.10 -2.83
C SER A 158 -24.16 -6.00 -2.68
N THR A 159 -24.84 -5.13 -3.45
CA THR A 159 -26.31 -5.03 -3.46
C THR A 159 -26.99 -6.22 -4.14
N ALA A 160 -26.39 -6.82 -5.17
CA ALA A 160 -26.88 -8.09 -5.72
C ALA A 160 -26.74 -9.26 -4.72
N SER A 161 -25.77 -9.19 -3.81
CA SER A 161 -25.46 -10.26 -2.84
C SER A 161 -26.16 -10.15 -1.49
N SER A 162 -26.65 -8.97 -1.10
CA SER A 162 -27.32 -8.77 0.19
C SER A 162 -28.67 -9.49 0.30
N SER A 163 -29.21 -10.01 -0.82
CA SER A 163 -30.46 -10.78 -0.84
C SER A 163 -30.29 -12.31 -0.84
N ARG A 164 -29.07 -12.86 -0.94
CA ARG A 164 -28.86 -14.32 -1.02
C ARG A 164 -27.62 -14.80 -0.26
N GLY A 165 -27.78 -15.02 1.04
CA GLY A 165 -27.05 -16.04 1.81
C GLY A 165 -25.52 -16.07 1.65
N ILE A 166 -24.84 -14.95 1.84
CA ILE A 166 -23.37 -14.99 2.04
C ILE A 166 -23.12 -15.68 3.38
N SER A 167 -22.62 -16.92 3.32
CA SER A 167 -22.06 -17.61 4.48
C SER A 167 -20.98 -16.72 5.09
N THR A 168 -21.08 -16.48 6.40
CA THR A 168 -20.04 -15.75 7.14
C THR A 168 -18.68 -16.39 6.84
N PRO A 169 -17.65 -15.59 6.52
CA PRO A 169 -16.33 -16.15 6.24
C PRO A 169 -15.87 -16.92 7.47
N ASN A 170 -15.34 -18.13 7.25
CA ASN A 170 -14.84 -19.00 8.30
C ASN A 170 -13.35 -19.27 8.07
N VAL A 171 -12.68 -19.79 9.11
CA VAL A 171 -11.23 -20.07 9.06
C VAL A 171 -10.89 -21.11 7.99
N SER A 172 -11.77 -22.07 7.71
CA SER A 172 -11.54 -23.10 6.69
C SER A 172 -11.62 -22.56 5.27
N SER A 173 -12.57 -21.69 4.94
CA SER A 173 -12.62 -21.01 3.65
C SER A 173 -11.45 -20.04 3.48
N PHE A 174 -11.01 -19.39 4.56
CA PHE A 174 -9.79 -18.58 4.53
C PHE A 174 -8.54 -19.44 4.26
N LEU A 175 -8.43 -20.61 4.89
CA LEU A 175 -7.37 -21.58 4.59
C LEU A 175 -7.40 -22.00 3.12
N SER A 176 -8.56 -22.37 2.59
CA SER A 176 -8.71 -22.74 1.17
C SER A 176 -8.36 -21.59 0.22
N PHE A 177 -8.65 -20.34 0.63
CA PHE A 177 -8.26 -19.15 -0.11
C PHE A 177 -6.74 -18.95 -0.14
N LEU A 178 -6.07 -19.13 1.00
CA LEU A 178 -4.61 -19.06 1.08
C LEU A 178 -3.91 -20.22 0.35
N GLN A 179 -4.54 -21.38 0.25
CA GLN A 179 -4.01 -22.51 -0.54
C GLN A 179 -4.19 -22.31 -2.05
N HIS A 180 -5.12 -21.45 -2.47
CA HIS A 180 -5.30 -21.13 -3.88
C HIS A 180 -4.23 -20.11 -4.33
N PRO A 181 -3.54 -20.30 -5.46
CA PRO A 181 -2.44 -19.42 -5.88
C PRO A 181 -2.87 -17.95 -6.04
N ASP A 182 -4.03 -17.70 -6.64
CA ASP A 182 -4.58 -16.34 -6.78
C ASP A 182 -4.90 -15.70 -5.42
N GLY A 183 -5.46 -16.48 -4.48
CA GLY A 183 -5.85 -15.99 -3.16
C GLY A 183 -4.63 -15.71 -2.29
N TYR A 184 -3.64 -16.61 -2.32
CA TYR A 184 -2.33 -16.40 -1.69
C TYR A 184 -1.66 -15.12 -2.18
N ARG A 185 -1.61 -14.93 -3.51
CA ARG A 185 -0.99 -13.74 -4.11
C ARG A 185 -1.69 -12.46 -3.69
N ALA A 186 -3.02 -12.42 -3.75
CA ALA A 186 -3.78 -11.25 -3.33
C ALA A 186 -3.56 -10.92 -1.85
N PHE A 187 -3.54 -11.94 -0.99
CA PHE A 187 -3.29 -11.75 0.44
C PHE A 187 -1.84 -11.36 0.74
N LEU A 188 -0.87 -11.86 -0.04
CA LEU A 188 0.54 -11.48 0.06
C LEU A 188 0.77 -10.02 -0.35
N GLU A 189 0.13 -9.56 -1.42
CA GLU A 189 0.17 -8.15 -1.85
C GLU A 189 -0.41 -7.24 -0.76
N PHE A 190 -1.53 -7.64 -0.15
CA PHE A 190 -2.09 -6.96 1.01
C PHE A 190 -1.14 -6.95 2.22
N ALA A 191 -0.56 -8.10 2.59
CA ALA A 191 0.34 -8.20 3.73
C ALA A 191 1.61 -7.35 3.57
N ARG A 192 2.07 -7.16 2.32
CA ARG A 192 3.15 -6.21 1.99
C ARG A 192 2.73 -4.75 2.21
N MET A 193 1.50 -4.40 1.87
CA MET A 193 0.97 -3.05 2.10
C MET A 193 0.72 -2.77 3.59
N ASP A 194 0.24 -3.75 4.35
CA ASP A 194 -0.01 -3.65 5.80
C ASP A 194 1.28 -3.80 6.64
N LEU A 195 2.45 -3.97 5.98
CA LEU A 195 3.77 -4.17 6.61
C LEU A 195 3.79 -5.31 7.65
N ASN A 196 2.98 -6.35 7.42
CA ASN A 196 2.85 -7.52 8.31
C ASN A 196 2.91 -8.81 7.48
N LEU A 197 4.02 -8.97 6.79
CA LEU A 197 4.30 -10.10 5.90
C LEU A 197 4.82 -11.33 6.65
N GLU A 198 5.42 -11.11 7.83
CA GLU A 198 6.12 -12.12 8.61
C GLU A 198 5.17 -13.25 9.02
N THR A 199 3.93 -12.91 9.40
CA THR A 199 2.91 -13.89 9.81
C THR A 199 2.52 -14.84 8.67
N LEU A 200 2.31 -14.28 7.46
CA LEU A 200 1.92 -15.06 6.28
C LEU A 200 3.07 -15.94 5.78
N LEU A 201 4.28 -15.39 5.72
CA LEU A 201 5.46 -16.14 5.27
C LEU A 201 5.84 -17.24 6.28
N ALA A 202 5.75 -16.97 7.59
CA ALA A 202 5.99 -17.99 8.60
C ALA A 202 4.99 -19.15 8.47
N TRP A 203 3.71 -18.84 8.20
CA TRP A 203 2.70 -19.85 7.93
C TRP A 203 3.01 -20.64 6.65
N GLN A 204 3.41 -19.97 5.56
CA GLN A 204 3.81 -20.63 4.31
C GLN A 204 4.99 -21.59 4.53
N ARG A 205 6.03 -21.17 5.24
CA ARG A 205 7.19 -22.02 5.55
C ARG A 205 6.81 -23.30 6.30
N MET A 206 5.89 -23.20 7.24
CA MET A 206 5.37 -24.36 7.97
C MET A 206 4.55 -25.29 7.07
N HIS A 207 3.85 -24.73 6.07
CA HIS A 207 3.13 -25.52 5.07
C HIS A 207 4.08 -26.21 4.08
N GLU A 208 5.14 -25.52 3.61
CA GLU A 208 6.19 -26.09 2.74
C GLU A 208 6.90 -27.27 3.41
N PHE A 209 7.17 -27.18 4.72
CA PHE A 209 7.73 -28.28 5.50
C PHE A 209 6.85 -29.54 5.45
N ARG A 210 5.52 -29.38 5.45
CA ARG A 210 4.58 -30.50 5.42
C ARG A 210 4.65 -31.28 4.10
N GLU A 211 4.95 -30.60 3.00
CA GLU A 211 5.10 -31.21 1.67
C GLU A 211 6.39 -32.00 1.56
N ALA A 212 7.47 -31.53 2.18
CA ALA A 212 8.79 -32.17 2.17
C ALA A 212 9.42 -32.25 3.58
N PRO A 213 8.91 -33.14 4.45
CA PRO A 213 9.36 -33.23 5.83
C PRO A 213 10.79 -33.78 5.89
N SER A 214 11.71 -32.99 6.42
CA SER A 214 13.09 -33.42 6.69
C SER A 214 13.63 -32.75 7.96
N VAL A 215 14.61 -33.38 8.62
CA VAL A 215 15.26 -32.80 9.80
C VAL A 215 15.89 -31.44 9.47
N ALA A 216 16.55 -31.35 8.31
CA ALA A 216 17.14 -30.10 7.83
C ALA A 216 16.08 -29.00 7.65
N ALA A 217 14.95 -29.31 7.00
CA ALA A 217 13.85 -28.37 6.85
C ALA A 217 13.22 -27.97 8.19
N ALA A 218 13.10 -28.89 9.14
CA ALA A 218 12.58 -28.59 10.48
C ALA A 218 13.49 -27.62 11.26
N VAL A 219 14.81 -27.83 11.18
CA VAL A 219 15.80 -26.92 11.78
C VAL A 219 15.75 -25.55 11.10
N GLN A 220 15.59 -25.51 9.78
CA GLN A 220 15.44 -24.27 9.02
C GLN A 220 14.17 -23.49 9.41
N VAL A 221 13.01 -24.15 9.47
CA VAL A 221 11.75 -23.53 9.92
C VAL A 221 11.89 -22.97 11.33
N TYR A 222 12.53 -23.72 12.23
CA TYR A 222 12.80 -23.24 13.58
C TYR A 222 13.67 -21.97 13.57
N GLN A 223 14.76 -21.93 12.80
CA GLN A 223 15.65 -20.78 12.70
C GLN A 223 14.99 -19.56 12.05
N GLU A 224 14.19 -19.75 11.00
CA GLU A 224 13.58 -18.67 10.23
C GLU A 224 12.34 -18.07 10.92
N CYS A 225 11.58 -18.87 11.68
CA CYS A 225 10.26 -18.48 12.21
C CYS A 225 10.13 -18.44 13.74
N LEU A 226 10.94 -19.21 14.48
CA LEU A 226 10.75 -19.43 15.92
C LEU A 226 11.87 -18.89 16.80
N VAL A 227 13.05 -18.59 16.25
CA VAL A 227 14.17 -18.01 17.01
C VAL A 227 13.90 -16.52 17.31
N PRO A 228 14.27 -16.02 18.52
CA PRO A 228 14.18 -14.59 18.80
C PRO A 228 14.95 -13.77 17.77
N GLN A 229 14.33 -12.71 17.25
CA GLN A 229 14.92 -11.81 16.25
C GLN A 229 15.23 -12.49 14.89
N CYS A 230 14.57 -13.62 14.57
CA CYS A 230 14.64 -14.21 13.23
C CYS A 230 14.00 -13.33 12.15
N LEU A 231 14.23 -13.69 10.88
CA LEU A 231 13.72 -12.96 9.73
C LEU A 231 12.19 -12.87 9.73
N LEU A 232 11.51 -13.97 10.09
CA LEU A 232 10.05 -14.07 10.13
C LEU A 232 9.55 -14.10 11.59
N ALA A 233 10.17 -13.29 12.46
CA ALA A 233 9.82 -13.26 13.87
C ALA A 233 8.36 -12.81 14.06
N THR A 234 7.58 -13.65 14.73
CA THR A 234 6.19 -13.35 15.10
C THR A 234 6.03 -13.51 16.61
N ASP A 235 5.08 -12.78 17.20
CA ASP A 235 4.75 -12.91 18.63
C ASP A 235 4.33 -14.35 18.98
N ILE A 236 3.65 -15.01 18.06
CA ILE A 236 3.25 -16.42 18.19
C ILE A 236 4.51 -17.31 18.19
N GLY A 237 5.40 -17.14 17.22
CA GLY A 237 6.65 -17.91 17.15
C GLY A 237 7.50 -17.79 18.42
N LEU A 238 7.57 -16.59 19.00
CA LEU A 238 8.28 -16.33 20.26
C LEU A 238 7.69 -17.10 21.44
N ARG A 239 6.34 -17.20 21.55
CA ARG A 239 5.70 -17.99 22.61
C ARG A 239 6.02 -19.47 22.50
N TRP A 240 6.12 -19.98 21.27
CA TRP A 240 6.41 -21.38 20.99
C TRP A 240 7.90 -21.72 21.02
N HIS A 241 8.78 -20.71 21.07
CA HIS A 241 10.23 -20.88 20.99
C HIS A 241 10.80 -21.92 21.98
N SER A 242 10.44 -21.79 23.26
CA SER A 242 10.97 -22.66 24.33
C SER A 242 10.57 -24.12 24.15
N ILE A 243 9.34 -24.37 23.68
CA ILE A 243 8.81 -25.71 23.44
C ILE A 243 9.53 -26.36 22.25
N TYR A 244 9.74 -25.60 21.17
CA TYR A 244 10.39 -26.12 19.97
C TYR A 244 11.92 -26.22 20.10
N LEU A 245 12.54 -25.49 21.03
CA LEU A 245 13.96 -25.66 21.35
C LEU A 245 14.25 -27.08 21.85
N GLN A 246 13.38 -27.63 22.71
CA GLN A 246 13.49 -29.01 23.20
C GLN A 246 13.19 -30.05 22.12
N LYS A 247 12.22 -29.76 21.23
CA LYS A 247 11.92 -30.64 20.09
C LYS A 247 13.06 -30.68 19.08
N LYS A 248 13.72 -29.54 18.86
CA LYS A 248 14.87 -29.43 17.95
C LYS A 248 16.02 -30.35 18.37
N THR A 249 16.43 -30.32 19.64
CA THR A 249 17.49 -31.20 20.13
C THR A 249 17.12 -32.67 19.93
N THR A 250 15.83 -33.01 20.12
CA THR A 250 15.31 -34.35 19.88
C THR A 250 15.39 -34.75 18.41
N TRP A 251 15.05 -33.86 17.48
CA TRP A 251 15.13 -34.12 16.03
C TRP A 251 16.58 -34.35 15.58
N GLU A 252 17.52 -33.54 16.10
CA GLU A 252 18.95 -33.66 15.80
C GLU A 252 19.53 -34.99 16.31
N THR A 253 19.05 -35.49 17.46
CA THR A 253 19.51 -36.78 18.02
C THR A 253 18.81 -38.00 17.43
N SER A 254 17.51 -37.91 17.14
CA SER A 254 16.69 -39.06 16.71
C SER A 254 16.61 -39.22 15.20
N GLY A 255 16.93 -38.17 14.44
CA GLY A 255 16.80 -38.15 12.98
C GLY A 255 15.35 -38.22 12.46
N ALA A 256 14.35 -38.17 13.34
CA ALA A 256 12.94 -38.32 12.99
C ALA A 256 12.16 -37.05 13.32
N VAL A 257 11.41 -36.54 12.34
CA VAL A 257 10.49 -35.40 12.51
C VAL A 257 9.11 -35.81 12.01
N SER A 258 8.08 -35.49 12.81
CA SER A 258 6.70 -35.70 12.41
C SER A 258 6.29 -34.70 11.32
N ILE A 259 5.46 -35.14 10.38
CA ILE A 259 4.85 -34.31 9.33
C ILE A 259 4.06 -33.14 9.94
N ASP A 260 3.39 -33.39 11.07
CA ASP A 260 2.57 -32.40 11.77
C ASP A 260 3.34 -31.67 12.87
N ALA A 261 4.67 -31.67 12.83
CA ALA A 261 5.52 -31.12 13.89
C ALA A 261 5.18 -29.66 14.22
N PHE A 262 4.84 -28.85 13.21
CA PHE A 262 4.55 -27.41 13.31
C PHE A 262 3.06 -27.06 13.23
N GLU A 263 2.17 -28.03 13.08
CA GLU A 263 0.72 -27.82 12.90
C GLU A 263 0.09 -26.94 14.01
N PRO A 264 0.45 -27.08 15.31
CA PRO A 264 -0.11 -26.21 16.36
C PRO A 264 0.21 -24.73 16.13
N VAL A 265 1.44 -24.42 15.69
CA VAL A 265 1.90 -23.04 15.46
C VAL A 265 1.26 -22.50 14.19
N ALA A 266 1.24 -23.29 13.11
CA ALA A 266 0.62 -22.92 11.86
C ALA A 266 -0.88 -22.59 12.05
N LYS A 267 -1.59 -23.38 12.87
CA LYS A 267 -2.99 -23.13 13.21
C LYS A 267 -3.20 -21.84 14.01
N GLU A 268 -2.34 -21.55 14.98
CA GLU A 268 -2.39 -20.27 15.72
C GLU A 268 -2.10 -19.07 14.81
N LEU A 269 -1.10 -19.16 13.94
CA LEU A 269 -0.78 -18.13 12.94
C LEU A 269 -1.99 -17.88 12.03
N LEU A 270 -2.60 -18.94 11.51
CA LEU A 270 -3.79 -18.84 10.66
C LEU A 270 -4.96 -18.16 11.38
N GLN A 271 -5.23 -18.53 12.63
CA GLN A 271 -6.29 -17.91 13.43
C GLN A 271 -6.00 -16.44 13.72
N SER A 272 -4.74 -16.09 13.98
CA SER A 272 -4.33 -14.71 14.20
C SER A 272 -4.53 -13.86 12.95
N MET A 273 -4.08 -14.36 11.78
CA MET A 273 -4.30 -13.71 10.49
C MET A 273 -5.80 -13.54 10.23
N PHE A 274 -6.60 -14.57 10.47
CA PHE A 274 -8.05 -14.52 10.27
C PHE A 274 -8.76 -13.49 11.17
N ARG A 275 -8.29 -13.31 12.42
CA ARG A 275 -8.90 -12.35 13.35
C ARG A 275 -8.47 -10.91 13.13
N THR A 276 -7.23 -10.70 12.70
CA THR A 276 -6.61 -9.36 12.69
C THR A 276 -6.43 -8.80 11.28
N GLN A 277 -5.81 -9.58 10.40
CA GLN A 277 -5.45 -9.17 9.05
C GLN A 277 -6.62 -9.33 8.07
N PHE A 278 -7.35 -10.45 8.15
CA PHE A 278 -8.41 -10.77 7.19
C PHE A 278 -9.57 -9.76 7.18
N PRO A 279 -10.06 -9.22 8.32
CA PRO A 279 -11.08 -8.18 8.29
C PRO A 279 -10.58 -6.89 7.62
N ARG A 280 -9.29 -6.56 7.79
CA ARG A 280 -8.66 -5.40 7.14
C ARG A 280 -8.47 -5.62 5.64
N PHE A 281 -8.11 -6.84 5.24
CA PHE A 281 -8.08 -7.26 3.85
C PHE A 281 -9.45 -7.08 3.18
N LEU A 282 -10.53 -7.50 3.87
CA LEU A 282 -11.91 -7.29 3.40
C LEU A 282 -12.39 -5.84 3.51
N ALA A 283 -11.65 -4.93 4.15
CA ALA A 283 -11.94 -3.51 4.11
C ALA A 283 -11.37 -2.85 2.84
N GLN A 284 -10.38 -3.49 2.19
CA GLN A 284 -9.75 -2.96 0.98
C GLN A 284 -10.50 -3.41 -0.29
N PRO A 285 -10.68 -2.52 -1.29
CA PRO A 285 -11.37 -2.86 -2.53
C PRO A 285 -10.79 -4.07 -3.27
N ALA A 286 -9.45 -4.16 -3.32
CA ALA A 286 -8.75 -5.26 -3.97
C ALA A 286 -8.98 -6.59 -3.24
N GLY A 287 -8.97 -6.58 -1.90
CA GLY A 287 -9.16 -7.77 -1.09
C GLY A 287 -10.60 -8.30 -1.14
N VAL A 288 -11.58 -7.39 -1.12
CA VAL A 288 -13.00 -7.74 -1.32
C VAL A 288 -13.20 -8.44 -2.67
N LEU A 289 -12.68 -7.86 -3.75
CA LEU A 289 -12.83 -8.43 -5.09
C LEU A 289 -12.22 -9.83 -5.18
N ALA A 290 -10.97 -9.98 -4.73
CA ALA A 290 -10.27 -11.26 -4.77
C ALA A 290 -10.99 -12.35 -3.95
N TRP A 291 -11.50 -11.99 -2.78
CA TRP A 291 -12.28 -12.89 -1.94
C TRP A 291 -13.60 -13.30 -2.62
N HIS A 292 -14.32 -12.35 -3.20
CA HIS A 292 -15.58 -12.63 -3.89
C HIS A 292 -15.38 -13.53 -5.11
N ASP A 293 -14.40 -13.23 -5.95
CA ASP A 293 -14.06 -14.06 -7.12
C ASP A 293 -13.75 -15.50 -6.70
N PHE A 294 -13.00 -15.68 -5.60
CA PHE A 294 -12.73 -17.00 -5.05
C PHE A 294 -14.00 -17.71 -4.56
N VAL A 295 -14.84 -17.03 -3.78
CA VAL A 295 -16.08 -17.62 -3.25
C VAL A 295 -17.03 -18.01 -4.39
N ASP A 296 -17.13 -17.21 -5.44
CA ASP A 296 -17.99 -17.50 -6.58
C ASP A 296 -17.46 -18.67 -7.41
N ARG A 297 -16.13 -18.79 -7.60
CA ARG A 297 -15.51 -19.99 -8.18
C ARG A 297 -15.80 -21.23 -7.34
N MET A 298 -15.61 -21.17 -6.02
CA MET A 298 -15.90 -22.29 -5.12
C MET A 298 -17.36 -22.74 -5.19
N ARG A 299 -18.30 -21.79 -5.25
CA ARG A 299 -19.73 -22.10 -5.43
C ARG A 299 -20.03 -22.70 -6.80
N ALA A 300 -19.39 -22.22 -7.86
CA ALA A 300 -19.56 -22.76 -9.20
C ALA A 300 -19.08 -24.21 -9.27
N LEU A 301 -17.92 -24.52 -8.69
CA LEU A 301 -17.40 -25.89 -8.57
C LEU A 301 -18.33 -26.78 -7.75
N ALA A 302 -18.79 -26.33 -6.58
CA ALA A 302 -19.73 -27.10 -5.75
C ALA A 302 -21.06 -27.39 -6.47
N LYS A 303 -21.56 -26.45 -7.28
CA LYS A 303 -22.75 -26.67 -8.12
C LYS A 303 -22.49 -27.70 -9.22
N LEU A 304 -21.33 -27.62 -9.89
CA LEU A 304 -20.93 -28.59 -10.91
C LEU A 304 -20.82 -30.01 -10.34
N ASP A 305 -20.17 -30.18 -9.19
CA ASP A 305 -20.07 -31.47 -8.50
C ASP A 305 -21.45 -32.03 -8.13
N ARG A 306 -22.37 -31.17 -7.67
CA ARG A 306 -23.75 -31.56 -7.40
C ARG A 306 -24.48 -32.02 -8.66
N VAL A 307 -24.26 -31.37 -9.81
CA VAL A 307 -24.86 -31.80 -11.08
C VAL A 307 -24.25 -33.14 -11.53
N LEU A 308 -22.93 -33.30 -11.45
CA LEU A 308 -22.23 -34.54 -11.83
C LEU A 308 -22.68 -35.73 -10.98
N THR A 309 -22.86 -35.55 -9.67
CA THR A 309 -23.36 -36.61 -8.78
C THR A 309 -24.80 -36.99 -9.10
N ILE A 310 -25.68 -36.04 -9.43
CA ILE A 310 -27.05 -36.31 -9.88
C ILE A 310 -27.05 -37.08 -11.21
N VAL A 311 -26.25 -36.65 -12.19
CA VAL A 311 -26.13 -37.32 -13.50
C VAL A 311 -25.61 -38.75 -13.33
N ARG A 312 -24.57 -38.94 -12.50
CA ARG A 312 -24.01 -40.26 -12.19
C ARG A 312 -25.07 -41.18 -11.57
N LYS A 313 -25.83 -40.70 -10.58
CA LYS A 313 -26.92 -41.45 -9.95
C LYS A 313 -28.03 -41.83 -10.95
N LYS A 314 -28.39 -40.92 -11.86
CA LYS A 314 -29.40 -41.18 -12.90
C LYS A 314 -28.92 -42.19 -13.94
N SER A 315 -27.63 -42.18 -14.27
CA SER A 315 -27.01 -43.13 -15.21
C SER A 315 -26.89 -44.54 -14.65
N SER A 316 -26.62 -44.70 -13.35
CA SER A 316 -26.58 -46.02 -12.70
C SER A 316 -27.97 -46.65 -12.61
N THR A 317 -29.01 -45.86 -12.33
CA THR A 317 -30.40 -46.36 -12.27
C THR A 317 -30.94 -46.79 -13.65
N LYS A 318 -30.44 -46.21 -14.74
CA LYS A 318 -30.80 -46.62 -16.11
C LYS A 318 -30.10 -47.89 -16.62
N ARG A 319 -28.99 -48.32 -15.99
CA ARG A 319 -28.28 -49.55 -16.36
C ARG A 319 -28.75 -50.79 -15.60
N SER A 320 -29.60 -50.62 -14.59
CA SER A 320 -30.15 -51.69 -13.74
C SER A 320 -31.58 -52.09 -14.11
N VAL A 321 -32.08 -51.64 -15.26
CA VAL A 321 -33.38 -51.99 -15.87
C VAL A 321 -33.08 -52.52 -17.26
#